data_AF-A0A527ZBS3-F1
#
_entry.id   AF-A0A527ZBS3-F1
#
_cell.length_a   1.000
_cell.length_b   1.000
_cell.length_c   1.000
_cell.angle_alpha   90.00
_cell.angle_beta   90.00
_cell.angle_gamma   90.00
#
_symmetry.space_group_name_H-M   'P 1'
#
loop_
_entity.id
_entity.type
_entity.pdbx_description
1 polymer ?
#
loop_
_entity_poly.entity_id
_entity_poly.type
_entity_poly.pdbx_seq_one_letter_code
_entity_poly.pdbx_strand_id
1 'polypeptide(L)' 'MAMKDGEVFGTTQAGEAIRRFSIRGGGLTANIIGLGAIIQDLRLAGHDAPLVLGYDGFEPYETDTAFFGAVVGRYAN' A
#
# COMPACT_ATOMS: atom_id res chain seq x y z
N MET A 1 -12.97 -12.75 -2.40
CA MET A 1 -13.72 -11.55 -2.87
C MET A 1 -12.94 -10.33 -2.44
N ALA A 2 -12.52 -9.45 -3.35
CA ALA A 2 -11.97 -8.15 -2.95
C ALA A 2 -13.11 -7.33 -2.32
N MET A 3 -12.90 -6.77 -1.12
CA MET A 3 -13.86 -5.82 -0.56
C MET A 3 -13.85 -4.59 -1.46
N LYS A 4 -15.00 -4.28 -2.05
CA LYS A 4 -15.15 -3.15 -3.00
C LYS A 4 -14.67 -1.82 -2.39
N ASP A 5 -14.83 -1.67 -1.08
CA ASP A 5 -14.54 -0.43 -0.37
C ASP A 5 -13.19 -0.46 0.38
N GLY A 6 -12.47 -1.59 0.38
CA GLY A 6 -11.25 -1.76 1.18
C GLY A 6 -11.48 -1.68 2.70
N GLU A 7 -10.41 -1.88 3.47
CA GLU A 7 -10.40 -1.72 4.94
C GLU A 7 -9.76 -0.37 5.33
N VAL A 8 -10.13 0.21 6.47
CA VAL A 8 -9.42 1.37 7.01
C VAL A 8 -8.05 0.90 7.49
N PHE A 9 -6.99 1.49 6.94
CA PHE A 9 -5.60 1.15 7.26
C PHE A 9 -4.95 2.18 8.19
N GLY A 10 -5.37 3.43 8.09
CA GLY A 10 -4.93 4.48 8.99
C GLY A 10 -5.73 5.76 8.79
N THR A 11 -5.35 6.78 9.53
CA THR A 11 -5.93 8.11 9.45
C THR A 11 -4.80 9.12 9.31
N THR A 12 -4.91 10.05 8.36
CA THR A 12 -3.93 11.13 8.19
C THR A 12 -3.92 12.06 9.39
N GLN A 13 -2.86 12.87 9.53
CA GLN A 13 -2.81 13.94 10.52
C GLN A 13 -3.95 14.97 10.33
N ALA A 14 -4.48 15.08 9.11
CA ALA A 14 -5.65 15.91 8.79
C ALA A 14 -7.00 15.25 9.15
N GLY A 15 -7.00 14.02 9.67
CA GLY A 15 -8.21 13.30 10.06
C GLY A 15 -8.90 12.51 8.94
N GLU A 16 -8.25 12.34 7.78
CA GLU A 16 -8.80 11.59 6.64
C GLU A 16 -8.50 10.10 6.77
N ALA A 17 -9.53 9.26 6.59
CA ALA A 17 -9.34 7.80 6.61
C ALA A 17 -8.69 7.31 5.31
N ILE A 18 -7.53 6.64 5.43
CA ILE A 18 -6.84 5.98 4.34
C ILE A 18 -7.25 4.52 4.29
N ARG A 19 -7.68 4.07 3.10
CA ARG A 19 -8.14 2.71 2.86
C ARG A 19 -7.06 1.86 2.22
N ARG A 20 -7.05 0.56 2.55
CA ARG A 20 -6.21 -0.49 1.93
C ARG A 20 -7.08 -1.48 1.17
N PHE A 21 -6.63 -1.81 -0.03
CA PHE A 21 -7.30 -2.70 -0.97
C PHE A 21 -6.39 -3.89 -1.22
N SER A 22 -6.98 -5.09 -1.15
CA SER A 22 -6.23 -6.33 -1.35
C SER A 22 -6.68 -7.02 -2.64
N ILE A 23 -5.75 -7.21 -3.57
CA ILE A 23 -5.95 -7.92 -4.83
C ILE A 23 -5.15 -9.24 -4.80
N ARG A 24 -5.70 -10.30 -5.38
CA ARG A 24 -5.09 -11.64 -5.37
C ARG A 24 -5.28 -12.34 -6.70
N GLY A 25 -4.28 -13.10 -7.14
CA GLY A 25 -4.33 -13.91 -8.35
C GLY A 25 -2.98 -14.55 -8.66
N GLY A 26 -2.99 -15.75 -9.25
CA GLY A 26 -1.76 -16.42 -9.70
C GLY A 26 -0.72 -16.67 -8.61
N GLY A 27 -1.14 -16.86 -7.35
CA GLY A 27 -0.24 -17.03 -6.20
C GLY A 27 0.30 -15.72 -5.60
N LEU A 28 -0.07 -14.57 -6.17
CA LEU A 28 0.28 -13.25 -5.63
C LEU A 28 -0.86 -12.65 -4.80
N THR A 29 -0.50 -11.91 -3.77
CA THR A 29 -1.37 -11.00 -3.02
C THR A 29 -0.70 -9.64 -2.95
N ALA A 30 -1.39 -8.58 -3.39
CA ALA A 30 -0.91 -7.21 -3.23
C ALA A 30 -1.88 -6.41 -2.35
N ASN A 31 -1.33 -5.64 -1.43
CA ASN A 31 -2.06 -4.64 -0.67
C ASN A 31 -1.68 -3.24 -1.16
N ILE A 32 -2.68 -2.44 -1.50
CA ILE A 32 -2.53 -1.11 -2.09
C ILE A 32 -3.28 -0.12 -1.23
N ILE A 33 -2.65 1.00 -0.85
CA ILE A 33 -3.30 2.03 -0.04
C ILE A 33 -3.74 3.23 -0.89
N GLY A 34 -4.79 3.92 -0.46
CA GLY A 34 -5.37 5.07 -1.16
C GLY A 34 -4.46 6.30 -1.24
N LEU A 35 -3.44 6.38 -0.39
CA LEU A 35 -2.40 7.41 -0.47
C LEU A 35 -1.46 7.09 -1.64
N GLY A 36 -1.42 7.96 -2.66
CA GLY A 36 -0.46 7.83 -3.77
C GLY A 36 -0.53 6.53 -4.58
N ALA A 37 -1.64 5.78 -4.46
CA ALA A 37 -1.79 4.41 -4.98
C ALA A 37 -0.59 3.49 -4.62
N ILE A 38 -0.06 3.65 -3.41
CA ILE A 38 1.14 2.96 -2.93
C ILE A 38 0.91 1.45 -2.87
N ILE A 39 1.82 0.67 -3.47
CA ILE A 39 1.94 -0.77 -3.20
C ILE A 39 2.60 -0.94 -1.83
N GLN A 40 1.79 -1.25 -0.82
CA GLN A 40 2.23 -1.36 0.58
C GLN A 40 2.85 -2.72 0.88
N ASP A 41 2.27 -3.80 0.33
CA ASP A 41 2.78 -5.17 0.52
C ASP A 41 2.54 -5.99 -0.75
N LEU A 42 3.48 -6.86 -1.08
CA LEU A 42 3.39 -7.79 -2.21
C LEU A 42 3.97 -9.14 -1.79
N ARG A 43 3.14 -10.18 -1.78
CA ARG A 43 3.48 -11.54 -1.32
C ARG A 43 3.31 -12.55 -2.42
N LEU A 44 4.17 -13.57 -2.42
CA LEU A 44 4.12 -14.74 -3.29
C LEU A 44 3.95 -16.01 -2.44
N ALA A 45 3.00 -16.87 -2.83
CA ALA A 45 2.80 -18.15 -2.16
C ALA A 45 4.09 -18.99 -2.13
N GLY A 46 4.45 -19.50 -0.95
CA GLY A 46 5.69 -20.25 -0.74
C GLY A 46 6.94 -19.38 -0.52
N HIS A 47 6.81 -18.06 -0.49
CA HIS A 47 7.88 -17.12 -0.17
C HIS A 47 7.48 -16.24 1.01
N ASP A 48 8.21 -16.35 2.12
CA ASP A 48 7.85 -15.73 3.39
C ASP A 48 8.01 -14.20 3.37
N ALA A 49 9.17 -13.71 2.90
CA ALA A 49 9.47 -12.28 2.88
C ALA A 49 8.60 -11.51 1.85
N PRO A 50 8.30 -10.23 2.09
CA PRO A 50 7.64 -9.38 1.10
C PRO A 50 8.55 -9.16 -0.10
N LEU A 51 7.95 -8.99 -1.27
CA LEU A 51 8.65 -8.71 -2.53
C LEU A 51 8.93 -7.21 -2.74
N VAL A 52 8.47 -6.35 -1.84
CA VAL A 52 8.66 -4.89 -1.86
C VAL A 52 9.06 -4.38 -0.48
N LEU A 53 9.75 -3.24 -0.44
CA LEU A 53 9.97 -2.49 0.79
C LEU A 53 8.72 -1.66 1.12
N GLY A 54 8.44 -1.52 2.41
CA GLY A 54 7.30 -0.78 2.91
C GLY A 54 7.24 -0.78 4.43
N TYR A 55 6.13 -0.28 4.96
CA TYR A 55 5.85 -0.21 6.39
C TYR A 55 4.61 -1.02 6.72
N ASP A 56 4.57 -1.59 7.93
CA ASP A 56 3.42 -2.37 8.40
C ASP A 56 2.21 -1.49 8.76
N GLY A 57 2.47 -0.25 9.19
CA GLY A 57 1.48 0.76 9.57
C GLY A 57 1.40 1.92 8.57
N PHE A 58 0.37 2.75 8.70
CA PHE A 58 0.12 3.88 7.81
C PHE A 58 1.04 5.07 8.10
N GLU A 59 1.25 5.37 9.38
CA GLU A 59 1.87 6.61 9.87
C GLU A 59 3.23 6.92 9.22
N PRO A 60 4.14 5.94 9.01
CA PRO A 60 5.42 6.22 8.37
C PRO A 60 5.28 6.67 6.90
N TYR A 61 4.23 6.25 6.18
CA TYR A 61 4.00 6.65 4.79
C TYR A 61 3.64 8.14 4.65
N GLU A 62 2.99 8.74 5.64
CA GLU A 62 2.62 10.16 5.59
C GLU A 62 3.85 11.07 5.71
N THR A 63 4.91 10.60 6.36
CA THR A 63 6.17 11.33 6.55
C THR A 63 7.32 10.80 5.70
N ASP A 64 7.07 9.80 4.85
CA ASP A 64 8.10 9.13 4.07
C ASP A 64 8.72 10.06 3.02
N THR A 65 10.04 9.93 2.82
CA THR A 65 10.79 10.64 1.77
C THR A 65 11.42 9.69 0.77
N ALA A 66 11.27 8.37 0.96
CA ALA A 66 11.81 7.34 0.08
C ALA A 66 10.87 6.97 -1.09
N PHE A 67 9.60 7.37 -1.03
CA PHE A 67 8.57 7.12 -2.04
C PHE A 67 8.30 5.62 -2.24
N PHE A 68 8.37 4.81 -1.19
CA PHE A 68 8.19 3.36 -1.30
C PHE A 68 6.84 2.99 -1.92
N GLY A 69 6.90 2.31 -3.07
CA GLY A 69 5.73 1.79 -3.79
C GLY A 69 4.80 2.86 -4.37
N ALA A 70 5.11 4.15 -4.24
CA ALA A 70 4.25 5.25 -4.64
C ALA A 70 4.20 5.47 -6.15
N VAL A 71 3.05 5.90 -6.65
CA VAL A 71 2.95 6.50 -7.99
C VAL A 71 3.51 7.92 -7.93
N VAL A 72 4.58 8.18 -8.69
CA VAL A 72 5.25 9.48 -8.75
C VAL A 72 4.81 10.25 -10.00
N GLY A 73 4.43 11.52 -9.85
CA GLY A 73 3.99 12.39 -10.96
C GLY A 73 3.82 13.85 -10.53
N ARG A 74 3.46 14.78 -11.43
CA ARG A 74 3.13 14.60 -12.87
C ARG A 74 4.34 14.40 -13.79
N TYR A 75 5.54 14.67 -13.32
CA TYR A 75 6.77 14.47 -14.08
C TYR A 75 7.80 13.84 -13.15
N ALA A 76 8.23 12.63 -13.46
CA ALA A 76 9.22 11.91 -12.67
C ALA A 76 10.59 12.08 -13.36
N ASN A 77 11.46 12.84 -12.69
CA ASN A 77 12.84 13.18 -13.08
C ASN A 77 13.00 14.02 -14.36
#